data_AF-A0A7M2ADI8-F1
#
_entry.id   AF-A0A7M2ADI8-F1
#
_cell.length_a   1.000
_cell.length_b   1.000
_cell.length_c   1.000
_cell.angle_alpha   90.00
_cell.angle_beta   90.00
_cell.angle_gamma   90.00
#
_symmetry.space_group_name_H-M   'P 1'
#
loop_
_entity.id
_entity.type
_entity.pdbx_description
1 polymer ?
#
loop_
_entity_poly.entity_id
_entity_poly.type
_entity_poly.pdbx_seq_one_letter_code
_entity_poly.pdbx_strand_id
1 'polypeptide(L)'
;MNTHQSDLETVNKTLALIEQILTYISPQDWTFTARFPGQFRDFRMAAGRLSRSNNRKVKAYGRALVEYERCLADFDKGFTQAKAAKAAKMGERVIKAMREVPGHVV
;
A
#
# COMPACT_ATOMS: atom_id res chain seq x y z
N MET A 1 -4.43 9.95 -20.54
CA MET A 1 -4.53 9.92 -19.06
C MET A 1 -3.19 10.30 -18.47
N ASN A 2 -3.17 11.19 -17.47
CA ASN A 2 -1.95 11.62 -16.80
C ASN A 2 -1.37 10.42 -16.03
N THR A 3 -0.10 10.05 -16.24
CA THR A 3 0.51 8.81 -15.69
C THR A 3 0.33 8.69 -14.18
N HIS A 4 0.40 9.82 -13.46
CA HIS A 4 0.17 9.86 -12.02
C HIS A 4 -1.28 9.57 -11.60
N GLN A 5 -2.27 9.90 -12.42
CA GLN A 5 -3.67 9.61 -12.14
C GLN A 5 -3.94 8.10 -12.25
N SER A 6 -3.37 7.45 -13.27
CA SER A 6 -3.41 5.99 -13.42
C SER A 6 -2.67 5.26 -12.29
N ASP A 7 -1.53 5.80 -11.84
CA ASP A 7 -0.78 5.24 -10.71
C ASP A 7 -1.56 5.37 -9.40
N LEU A 8 -2.21 6.51 -9.15
CA LEU A 8 -3.07 6.70 -7.97
C LEU A 8 -4.26 5.75 -7.99
N GLU A 9 -4.93 5.57 -9.12
CA GLU A 9 -6.03 4.59 -9.26
C GLU A 9 -5.56 3.16 -8.97
N THR A 10 -4.41 2.76 -9.52
CA THR A 10 -3.82 1.43 -9.32
C THR A 10 -3.53 1.17 -7.84
N VAL A 11 -2.92 2.15 -7.17
CA VAL A 11 -2.61 2.06 -5.75
C VAL A 11 -3.88 2.01 -4.91
N ASN A 12 -4.87 2.86 -5.17
CA ASN A 12 -6.10 2.94 -4.37
C ASN A 12 -6.94 1.66 -4.50
N LYS A 13 -7.07 1.10 -5.70
CA LYS A 13 -7.73 -0.20 -5.92
C LYS A 13 -7.05 -1.32 -5.14
N THR A 14 -5.71 -1.30 -5.09
CA THR A 14 -4.94 -2.31 -4.34
C THR A 14 -5.04 -2.08 -2.83
N LEU A 15 -5.09 -0.83 -2.35
CA LEU A 15 -5.28 -0.51 -0.95
C LEU A 15 -6.64 -0.97 -0.43
N ALA A 16 -7.73 -0.79 -1.18
CA ALA A 16 -9.04 -1.26 -0.79
C ALA A 16 -9.07 -2.80 -0.60
N LEU A 17 -8.36 -3.54 -1.46
CA LEU A 17 -8.16 -4.99 -1.29
C LEU A 17 -7.38 -5.31 -0.01
N ILE A 18 -6.37 -4.50 0.33
CA ILE A 18 -5.57 -4.70 1.55
C ILE A 18 -6.36 -4.33 2.81
N GLU A 19 -7.14 -3.25 2.81
CA GLU A 19 -7.98 -2.83 3.94
C GLU A 19 -9.05 -3.88 4.28
N GLN A 20 -9.65 -4.52 3.27
CA GLN A 20 -10.55 -5.64 3.49
C GLN A 20 -9.85 -6.77 4.28
N ILE A 21 -8.62 -7.12 3.92
CA ILE A 21 -7.84 -8.16 4.60
C ILE A 21 -7.46 -7.75 6.03
N LEU A 22 -7.06 -6.49 6.21
CA LEU A 22 -6.72 -5.95 7.53
C LEU A 22 -7.95 -5.83 8.46
N THR A 23 -9.16 -5.74 7.90
CA THR A 23 -10.40 -5.69 8.68
C THR A 23 -10.87 -7.09 9.10
N TYR A 24 -10.53 -8.12 8.32
CA TYR A 24 -10.94 -9.51 8.56
C TYR A 24 -9.85 -10.41 9.16
N ILE A 25 -8.79 -9.84 9.78
CA ILE A 25 -7.56 -10.56 10.19
C ILE A 25 -7.85 -11.92 10.84
N SER A 26 -7.80 -12.97 10.02
CA SER A 26 -7.24 -14.24 10.39
C SER A 26 -5.77 -14.21 9.99
N PRO A 27 -4.83 -14.59 10.88
CA PRO A 27 -3.42 -14.84 10.55
C PRO A 27 -3.21 -15.78 9.35
N GLN A 28 -4.23 -16.52 8.93
CA GLN A 28 -4.19 -17.47 7.81
C GLN A 28 -4.37 -16.82 6.42
N ASP A 29 -4.89 -15.59 6.31
CA ASP A 29 -5.15 -14.95 5.00
C ASP A 29 -3.98 -14.12 4.45
N TRP A 30 -2.84 -14.12 5.13
CA TRP A 30 -1.64 -13.40 4.70
C TRP A 30 -0.92 -14.00 3.48
N THR A 31 -1.41 -15.12 2.95
CA THR A 31 -1.00 -15.62 1.61
C THR A 31 -1.55 -14.77 0.46
N PHE A 32 -2.29 -13.69 0.74
CA PHE A 32 -2.95 -12.85 -0.25
C PHE A 32 -1.99 -12.22 -1.28
N THR A 33 -0.79 -11.80 -0.87
CA THR A 33 0.24 -11.29 -1.80
C THR A 33 0.59 -12.35 -2.86
N ALA A 34 0.61 -13.63 -2.46
CA ALA A 34 0.81 -14.77 -3.33
C ALA A 34 -0.45 -15.15 -4.13
N ARG A 35 -1.66 -14.83 -3.63
CA ARG A 35 -2.93 -15.06 -4.36
C ARG A 35 -3.16 -14.05 -5.48
N PHE A 36 -2.61 -12.84 -5.37
CA PHE A 36 -2.79 -11.74 -6.33
C PHE A 36 -1.45 -11.14 -6.80
N PRO A 37 -0.54 -11.96 -7.39
CA PRO A 37 0.81 -11.53 -7.70
C PRO A 37 0.87 -10.44 -8.80
N GLY A 38 -0.08 -10.46 -9.73
CA GLY A 38 -0.21 -9.44 -10.78
C GLY A 38 -0.58 -8.07 -10.21
N GLN A 39 -1.66 -7.99 -9.42
CA GLN A 39 -2.07 -6.75 -8.77
C GLN A 39 -0.97 -6.20 -7.86
N PHE A 40 -0.29 -7.05 -7.09
CA PHE A 40 0.81 -6.63 -6.22
C PHE A 40 2.04 -6.13 -6.98
N ARG A 41 2.34 -6.71 -8.14
CA ARG A 41 3.41 -6.20 -9.02
C ARG A 41 3.09 -4.80 -9.54
N ASP A 42 1.86 -4.60 -10.01
CA ASP A 42 1.43 -3.31 -10.56
C ASP A 42 1.38 -2.23 -9.47
N PHE A 43 0.90 -2.60 -8.27
CA PHE A 43 1.00 -1.78 -7.07
C PHE A 43 2.43 -1.38 -6.73
N ARG A 44 3.39 -2.32 -6.69
CA ARG A 44 4.81 -2.04 -6.40
C ARG A 44 5.38 -1.03 -7.39
N MET A 45 5.10 -1.22 -8.68
CA MET A 45 5.57 -0.32 -9.72
C MET A 45 4.95 1.07 -9.57
N ALA A 46 3.65 1.16 -9.32
CA ALA A 46 2.95 2.42 -9.13
C ALA A 46 3.46 3.16 -7.87
N ALA A 47 3.58 2.48 -6.72
CA ALA A 47 4.17 3.03 -5.50
C ALA A 47 5.60 3.56 -5.74
N GLY A 48 6.41 2.79 -6.47
CA GLY A 48 7.76 3.18 -6.88
C GLY A 48 7.77 4.45 -7.75
N ARG A 49 6.86 4.56 -8.72
CA ARG A 49 6.72 5.77 -9.57
C ARG A 49 6.24 6.98 -8.77
N LEU A 50 5.21 6.82 -7.93
CA LEU A 50 4.71 7.89 -7.07
C LEU A 50 5.81 8.40 -6.11
N SER A 51 6.66 7.52 -5.59
CA SER A 51 7.78 7.88 -4.70
C SER A 51 8.86 8.77 -5.36
N ARG A 52 8.82 8.88 -6.69
CA ARG A 52 9.68 9.73 -7.52
C ARG A 52 8.95 10.94 -8.10
N SER A 53 7.69 11.17 -7.73
CA SER A 53 6.92 12.32 -8.19
C SER A 53 7.58 13.65 -7.78
N ASN A 54 7.43 14.66 -8.63
CA ASN A 54 7.83 16.04 -8.34
C ASN A 54 6.88 16.74 -7.37
N ASN A 55 5.65 16.24 -7.20
CA ASN A 55 4.74 16.74 -6.18
C ASN A 55 5.11 16.16 -4.81
N ARG A 56 5.44 17.02 -3.84
CA ARG A 56 5.90 16.63 -2.50
C ARG A 56 4.91 15.71 -1.77
N LYS A 57 3.60 15.93 -1.93
CA LYS A 57 2.56 15.14 -1.24
C LYS A 57 2.40 13.76 -1.89
N VAL A 58 2.34 13.72 -3.22
CA VAL A 58 2.33 12.45 -3.99
C VAL A 58 3.59 11.63 -3.70
N LYS A 59 4.74 12.29 -3.62
CA LYS A 59 6.03 11.66 -3.27
C LYS A 59 6.00 11.05 -1.87
N ALA A 60 5.47 11.76 -0.89
CA ALA A 60 5.34 11.27 0.48
C ALA A 60 4.42 10.04 0.55
N TYR A 61 3.30 10.07 -0.18
CA TYR A 61 2.39 8.94 -0.31
C TYR A 61 3.08 7.72 -0.95
N GLY A 62 3.75 7.91 -2.10
CA GLY A 62 4.54 6.88 -2.76
C GLY A 62 5.58 6.23 -1.85
N ARG A 63 6.28 7.02 -1.03
CA ARG A 63 7.24 6.49 -0.04
C ARG A 63 6.57 5.68 1.06
N ALA A 64 5.45 6.15 1.59
CA ALA A 64 4.70 5.42 2.62
C ALA A 64 4.24 4.05 2.09
N LEU A 65 3.80 3.97 0.83
CA LEU A 65 3.39 2.73 0.17
C LEU A 65 4.55 1.74 0.02
N VAL A 66 5.74 2.21 -0.38
CA VAL A 66 6.94 1.36 -0.47
C VAL A 66 7.34 0.82 0.90
N GLU A 67 7.25 1.62 1.95
CA GLU A 67 7.54 1.15 3.32
C GLU A 67 6.50 0.13 3.81
N TYR A 68 5.23 0.34 3.48
CA TYR A 68 4.16 -0.60 3.80
C TYR A 68 4.32 -1.93 3.08
N GLU A 69 4.66 -1.91 1.79
CA GLU A 69 4.97 -3.10 0.99
C GLU A 69 6.10 -3.94 1.60
N ARG A 70 7.17 -3.29 2.06
CA ARG A 70 8.25 -3.99 2.77
C ARG A 70 7.78 -4.67 4.05
N CYS A 71 6.85 -4.03 4.79
CA CYS A 71 6.26 -4.64 5.98
C CYS A 71 5.43 -5.87 5.65
N LEU A 72 4.67 -5.84 4.55
CA LEU A 72 3.95 -7.02 4.04
C LEU A 72 4.91 -8.13 3.63
N ALA A 73 5.98 -7.81 2.90
CA ALA A 73 6.99 -8.80 2.50
C ALA A 73 7.72 -9.43 3.70
N ASP A 74 7.99 -8.65 4.75
CA ASP A 74 8.55 -9.19 6.00
C ASP A 74 7.56 -10.05 6.77
N PHE A 75 6.26 -9.81 6.58
CA PHE A 75 5.19 -10.62 7.12
C PHE A 75 5.08 -11.97 6.40
N ASP A 76 5.22 -11.99 5.07
CA ASP A 76 5.24 -13.22 4.25
C ASP A 76 6.36 -14.18 4.66
N LYS A 77 7.46 -13.65 5.23
CA LYS A 77 8.57 -14.47 5.79
C LYS A 77 8.24 -15.13 7.13
N GLY A 78 7.11 -14.82 7.74
CA GLY A 78 6.64 -15.44 8.99
C GLY A 78 5.87 -14.49 9.88
N PHE A 79 4.70 -14.93 10.36
CA PHE A 79 3.79 -14.17 11.22
C PHE A 79 4.39 -13.93 12.62
N THR A 80 4.34 -12.68 13.10
CA THR A 80 4.44 -12.36 14.53
C THR A 80 3.51 -11.19 14.87
N GLN A 81 3.02 -11.11 16.12
CA GLN A 81 2.21 -9.97 16.58
C GLN A 81 2.94 -8.63 16.41
N ALA A 82 4.27 -8.60 16.63
CA ALA A 82 5.07 -7.40 16.43
C ALA A 82 5.07 -6.93 14.96
N LYS A 83 5.13 -7.87 14.00
CA LYS A 83 5.04 -7.55 12.57
C LYS A 83 3.63 -7.08 12.20
N ALA A 84 2.59 -7.65 12.79
CA ALA A 84 1.21 -7.21 12.59
C ALA A 84 0.99 -5.78 13.08
N ALA A 85 1.45 -5.46 14.29
CA ALA A 85 1.41 -4.11 14.85
C ALA A 85 2.20 -3.11 14.00
N LYS A 86 3.37 -3.51 13.49
CA LYS A 86 4.17 -2.67 12.58
C LYS A 86 3.44 -2.41 11.25
N ALA A 87 2.83 -3.44 10.66
CA ALA A 87 2.05 -3.30 9.45
C ALA A 87 0.84 -2.38 9.66
N ALA A 88 0.10 -2.52 10.77
CA ALA A 88 -1.02 -1.65 11.11
C ALA A 88 -0.59 -0.18 11.22
N LYS A 89 0.48 0.10 11.99
CA LYS A 89 1.05 1.47 12.12
C LYS A 89 1.49 2.06 10.78
N MET A 90 2.05 1.23 9.91
CA MET A 90 2.44 1.66 8.56
C MET A 90 1.23 1.90 7.66
N GLY A 91 0.17 1.10 7.77
CA GLY A 91 -1.11 1.31 7.09
C GLY A 91 -1.75 2.64 7.47
N GLU A 92 -1.79 2.99 8.77
CA GLU A 92 -2.26 4.31 9.24
C GLU A 92 -1.50 5.46 8.59
N ARG A 93 -0.17 5.32 8.46
CA ARG A 93 0.67 6.34 7.83
C ARG A 93 0.40 6.46 6.33
N VAL A 94 0.08 5.35 5.65
CA VAL A 94 -0.34 5.36 4.24
C VAL A 94 -1.66 6.10 4.09
N ILE A 95 -2.66 5.79 4.92
CA ILE A 95 -3.98 6.46 4.89
C ILE A 95 -3.82 7.96 5.14
N LYS A 96 -3.01 8.35 6.13
CA LYS A 96 -2.73 9.76 6.39
C LYS A 96 -2.08 10.45 5.19
N ALA A 97 -1.06 9.84 4.59
CA ALA A 97 -0.38 10.39 3.43
C ALA A 97 -1.30 10.48 2.20
N MET A 98 -2.22 9.52 2.04
CA MET A 98 -3.23 9.51 0.98
C MET A 98 -4.18 10.70 1.09
N ARG A 99 -4.68 11.00 2.29
CA ARG A 99 -5.59 12.15 2.55
C ARG A 99 -4.96 13.50 2.23
N GLU A 100 -3.64 13.58 2.22
CA GLU A 100 -2.91 14.80 1.89
C GLU A 100 -2.70 14.96 0.37
N VAL A 101 -2.92 13.92 -0.45
CA VAL A 101 -2.76 13.98 -1.91
C VAL A 101 -3.87 14.84 -2.53
N PRO A 102 -3.52 15.92 -3.28
CA PRO A 102 -4.52 16.79 -3.90
C PRO A 102 -5.30 16.06 -5.01
N GLY A 103 -6.62 16.20 -5.01
CA GLY A 103 -7.52 15.58 -5.99
C GLY A 103 -8.07 14.20 -5.59
N HIS A 104 -7.87 13.77 -4.34
CA HIS A 104 -8.45 12.54 -3.82
C HIS A 104 -9.78 12.84 -3.11
N VAL A 105 -10.87 12.21 -3.59
CA VAL A 105 -12.18 12.20 -2.93
C VAL A 105 -12.34 10.81 -2.33
N VAL A 106 -12.53 10.77 -1.01
CA VAL A 106 -12.81 9.54 -0.24
C VAL A 106 -14.19 9.01 -0.60
#